data_AF-A0A935HKE3-F1
#
_entry.id   AF-A0A935HKE3-F1
#
_cell.length_a   1.000
_cell.length_b   1.000
_cell.length_c   1.000
_cell.angle_alpha   90.00
_cell.angle_beta   90.00
_cell.angle_gamma   90.00
#
_symmetry.space_group_name_H-M   'P 1'
#
loop_
_entity.id
_entity.type
_entity.pdbx_description
1 polymer ?
#
loop_
_entity_poly.entity_id
_entity_poly.type
_entity_poly.pdbx_seq_one_letter_code
_entity_poly.pdbx_strand_id
1 'polypeptide(L)'
;MEVNVTPTPPLPQTRNRSAIALVPAAILVVILWCVYFLDVGLELDLFRFGIVPRSFVGLRGIVLSPFLHGDLEHLLNNSVPLLVLGWALYYFFPRVALPVAFGSWIVSGFWVWLSARTSYHIGASGVVYGLAAFLFTSGLLRKQRTLMGLSLLVVFLYGSLLWGMFPIFPRISWESHFWGAVAGVAMAFLYRNVPSAVRDPRPIVWEEDQEPTDEEGDGPQPPSPEPSPEPWHSTDTWTVNVPGMEKPRPPER
;
A
#
# COMPACT_ATOMS: atom_id res chain seq x y z
N MET A 1 15.91 29.81 -1.38
CA MET A 1 16.49 28.66 -2.10
C MET A 1 15.35 27.71 -2.42
N GLU A 2 14.87 27.72 -3.66
CA GLU A 2 13.89 26.72 -4.12
C GLU A 2 14.59 25.38 -4.29
N VAL A 3 14.16 24.39 -3.50
CA VAL A 3 14.62 23.00 -3.68
C VAL A 3 13.90 22.47 -4.90
N ASN A 4 14.62 22.39 -6.01
CA ASN A 4 14.13 21.85 -7.26
C ASN A 4 13.94 20.33 -7.10
N VAL A 5 12.74 19.89 -6.73
CA VAL A 5 12.41 18.47 -6.62
C VAL A 5 12.17 17.95 -8.03
N THR A 6 13.19 17.37 -8.65
CA THR A 6 13.03 16.67 -9.92
C THR A 6 12.08 15.48 -9.72
N PRO A 7 10.99 15.39 -10.52
CA PRO A 7 10.11 14.25 -10.45
C PRO A 7 10.88 13.00 -10.89
N THR A 8 11.15 12.09 -9.95
CA THR A 8 11.72 10.77 -10.28
C THR A 8 10.85 10.09 -11.34
N PRO A 9 11.43 9.52 -12.40
CA PRO A 9 10.66 8.80 -13.41
C PRO A 9 9.86 7.66 -12.76
N PRO A 10 8.66 7.35 -13.29
CA PRO A 10 7.90 6.20 -12.83
C PRO A 10 8.76 4.94 -13.00
N LEU A 11 8.79 4.08 -11.97
CA LEU A 11 9.49 2.80 -12.08
C LEU A 11 8.94 2.04 -13.29
N PRO A 12 9.80 1.39 -14.10
CA PRO A 12 9.35 0.61 -15.25
C PRO A 12 8.26 -0.39 -14.81
N GLN A 13 7.12 -0.37 -15.49
CA GLN A 13 6.03 -1.31 -15.25
C GLN A 13 6.48 -2.70 -15.71
N THR A 14 7.15 -3.43 -14.84
CA THR A 14 7.45 -4.84 -15.08
C THR A 14 6.13 -5.62 -15.09
N ARG A 15 5.93 -6.49 -16.07
CA ARG A 15 4.79 -7.40 -16.22
C ARG A 15 4.45 -8.21 -14.95
N ASN A 16 5.38 -8.30 -13.99
CA ASN A 16 5.26 -9.05 -12.74
C ASN A 16 5.01 -8.19 -11.48
N ARG A 17 4.79 -6.87 -11.60
CA ARG A 17 4.68 -5.97 -10.43
C ARG A 17 3.58 -6.39 -9.45
N SER A 18 2.42 -6.77 -9.97
CA SER A 18 1.29 -7.24 -9.15
C SER A 18 1.65 -8.50 -8.37
N ALA A 19 2.32 -9.47 -9.01
CA ALA A 19 2.77 -10.69 -8.37
C ALA A 19 3.83 -10.41 -7.30
N ILE A 20 4.82 -9.56 -7.59
CA ILE A 20 5.87 -9.17 -6.63
C ILE A 20 5.26 -8.46 -5.41
N ALA A 21 4.25 -7.61 -5.62
CA ALA A 21 3.57 -6.91 -4.52
C ALA A 21 2.80 -7.86 -3.58
N LEU A 22 2.40 -9.05 -4.05
CA LEU A 22 1.70 -10.03 -3.22
C LEU A 22 2.65 -10.77 -2.28
N VAL A 23 3.91 -10.98 -2.69
CA VAL A 23 4.88 -11.84 -1.99
C VAL A 23 5.01 -11.50 -0.49
N PRO A 24 5.18 -10.23 -0.06
CA PRO A 24 5.34 -9.93 1.36
C PRO A 24 4.11 -10.30 2.20
N ALA A 25 2.91 -10.02 1.68
CA ALA A 25 1.67 -10.35 2.37
C ALA A 25 1.43 -11.87 2.42
N ALA A 26 1.75 -12.58 1.34
CA ALA A 26 1.67 -14.04 1.29
C ALA A 26 2.63 -14.71 2.28
N ILE A 27 3.88 -14.24 2.36
CA ILE A 27 4.85 -14.73 3.35
C ILE A 27 4.33 -14.51 4.77
N LEU A 28 3.82 -13.32 5.08
CA LEU A 28 3.26 -13.03 6.39
C LEU A 28 2.12 -14.00 6.72
N VAL A 29 1.15 -14.18 5.81
CA VAL A 29 0.03 -15.10 6.05
C VAL A 29 0.52 -16.53 6.24
N VAL A 30 1.46 -17.02 5.43
CA VAL A 30 2.05 -18.35 5.63
C VAL A 30 2.65 -18.48 7.04
N ILE A 31 3.37 -17.46 7.52
CA ILE A 31 3.91 -17.44 8.89
C ILE A 31 2.78 -17.53 9.92
N LEU A 32 1.69 -16.78 9.76
CA LEU A 32 0.54 -16.84 10.67
C LEU A 32 -0.05 -18.25 10.77
N TRP A 33 -0.22 -18.92 9.63
CA TRP A 33 -0.73 -20.29 9.57
C TRP A 33 0.24 -21.29 10.21
N CYS A 34 1.54 -21.16 9.95
CA CYS A 34 2.55 -22.00 10.61
C CYS A 34 2.53 -21.82 12.13
N VAL A 35 2.49 -20.58 12.63
CA VAL A 35 2.43 -20.30 14.07
C VAL A 35 1.16 -20.87 14.69
N TYR A 36 0.00 -20.70 14.05
CA TYR A 36 -1.27 -21.24 14.53
C TYR A 36 -1.27 -22.77 14.62
N PHE A 37 -0.80 -23.46 13.58
CA PHE A 37 -0.73 -24.93 13.61
C PHE A 37 0.29 -25.47 14.60
N LEU A 38 1.41 -24.76 14.82
CA LEU A 38 2.35 -25.11 15.88
C LEU A 38 1.73 -24.92 17.27
N ASP A 39 1.00 -23.82 17.49
CA ASP A 39 0.33 -23.55 18.77
C ASP A 39 -0.69 -24.64 19.11
N VAL A 40 -1.57 -24.95 18.16
CA VAL A 40 -2.62 -25.96 18.33
C VAL A 40 -2.05 -27.37 18.38
N GLY A 41 -1.09 -27.71 17.51
CA GLY A 41 -0.55 -29.07 17.40
C GLY A 41 0.38 -29.48 18.54
N LEU A 42 0.99 -28.50 19.23
CA LEU A 42 1.89 -28.73 20.36
C LEU A 42 1.32 -28.23 21.70
N GLU A 43 0.06 -27.76 21.72
CA GLU A 43 -0.63 -27.25 22.91
C GLU A 43 0.19 -26.18 23.66
N LEU A 44 0.72 -25.20 22.93
CA LEU A 44 1.71 -24.24 23.46
C LEU A 44 1.09 -23.06 24.21
N ASP A 45 -0.22 -22.87 24.17
CA ASP A 45 -0.94 -21.74 24.76
C ASP A 45 -0.30 -20.38 24.40
N LEU A 46 0.08 -20.17 23.14
CA LEU A 46 0.85 -18.99 22.75
C LEU A 46 0.10 -17.68 22.96
N PHE A 47 -1.23 -17.69 23.10
CA PHE A 47 -2.03 -16.50 23.42
C PHE A 47 -1.51 -15.71 24.63
N ARG A 48 -0.83 -16.36 25.59
CA ARG A 48 -0.18 -15.72 26.77
C ARG A 48 0.97 -14.77 26.41
N PHE A 49 1.45 -14.82 25.17
CA PHE A 49 2.45 -13.90 24.62
C PHE A 49 1.81 -12.68 23.94
N GLY A 50 0.48 -12.57 23.93
CA GLY A 50 -0.24 -11.38 23.46
C GLY A 50 0.04 -10.12 24.29
N ILE A 51 -0.51 -8.99 23.84
CA ILE A 51 -0.40 -7.73 24.57
C ILE A 51 -1.23 -7.86 25.85
N VAL A 52 -0.58 -7.61 26.99
CA VAL A 52 -1.22 -7.42 28.29
C VAL A 52 -1.10 -5.95 28.64
N PRO A 53 -2.20 -5.17 28.64
CA PRO A 53 -2.12 -3.73 28.81
C PRO A 53 -1.49 -3.33 30.15
N ARG A 54 -0.64 -2.30 30.09
CA ARG A 54 0.03 -1.66 31.24
C ARG A 54 0.91 -2.59 32.07
N SER A 55 1.34 -3.72 31.49
CA SER A 55 2.28 -4.68 32.11
C SER A 55 3.61 -4.68 31.38
N PHE A 56 4.73 -4.69 32.11
CA PHE A 56 6.06 -4.76 31.51
C PHE A 56 6.25 -6.03 30.66
N VAL A 57 5.78 -7.19 31.16
CA VAL A 57 5.81 -8.45 30.40
C VAL A 57 4.94 -8.36 29.14
N GLY A 58 3.84 -7.61 29.19
CA GLY A 58 2.94 -7.39 28.07
C GLY A 58 3.53 -6.63 26.88
N LEU A 59 4.66 -5.92 27.07
CA LEU A 59 5.35 -5.22 25.96
C LEU A 59 5.85 -6.18 24.88
N ARG A 60 6.22 -7.42 25.24
CA ARG A 60 6.59 -8.46 24.25
C ARG A 60 5.46 -8.72 23.26
N GLY A 61 4.22 -8.56 23.73
CA GLY A 61 3.02 -8.72 22.93
C GLY A 61 2.94 -7.72 21.80
N ILE A 62 3.53 -6.53 21.91
CA ILE A 62 3.53 -5.55 20.80
C ILE A 62 4.14 -6.20 19.56
N VAL A 63 5.19 -7.00 19.73
CA VAL A 63 5.85 -7.71 18.63
C VAL A 63 5.15 -9.03 18.34
N LEU A 64 4.75 -9.79 19.36
CA LEU A 64 4.29 -11.17 19.14
C LEU A 64 2.80 -11.26 18.76
N SER A 65 1.95 -10.35 19.24
CA SER A 65 0.50 -10.48 19.14
C SER A 65 -0.04 -10.64 17.71
N PRO A 66 0.50 -9.99 16.66
CA PRO A 66 -0.02 -10.17 15.30
C PRO A 66 0.11 -11.61 14.79
N PHE A 67 1.06 -12.38 15.33
CA PHE A 67 1.30 -13.77 14.92
C PHE A 67 0.39 -14.78 15.62
N LEU A 68 -0.32 -14.35 16.66
CA LEU A 68 -1.08 -15.22 17.56
C LEU A 68 -2.58 -15.15 17.24
N HIS A 69 -3.23 -16.29 17.04
CA HIS A 69 -4.67 -16.36 16.76
C HIS A 69 -5.29 -17.44 17.63
N GLY A 70 -6.40 -17.12 18.31
CA GLY A 70 -7.03 -18.01 19.28
C GLY A 70 -7.87 -19.13 18.68
N ASP A 71 -8.27 -18.99 17.41
CA ASP A 71 -9.10 -19.96 16.70
C ASP A 71 -8.96 -19.77 15.18
N LEU A 72 -9.46 -20.77 14.43
CA LEU A 72 -9.35 -20.82 12.97
C LEU A 72 -10.15 -19.70 12.29
N GLU A 73 -11.32 -19.34 12.82
CA GLU A 73 -12.15 -18.26 12.28
C GLU A 73 -11.42 -16.92 12.41
N HIS A 74 -10.79 -16.67 13.55
CA HIS A 74 -9.97 -15.49 13.79
C HIS A 74 -8.77 -15.43 12.83
N LEU A 75 -8.08 -16.54 12.57
CA LEU A 75 -6.99 -16.59 11.59
C LEU A 75 -7.47 -16.32 10.16
N LEU A 76 -8.58 -16.94 9.74
CA LEU A 76 -9.15 -16.77 8.41
C LEU A 76 -9.60 -15.33 8.15
N ASN A 77 -10.27 -14.72 9.14
CA ASN A 77 -10.76 -13.34 9.07
C ASN A 77 -9.65 -12.29 9.03
N ASN A 78 -8.40 -12.66 9.38
CA ASN A 78 -7.23 -11.80 9.19
C ASN A 78 -6.48 -12.11 7.89
N SER A 79 -6.42 -13.38 7.48
CA SER A 79 -5.61 -13.83 6.34
C SER A 79 -5.98 -13.13 5.04
N VAL A 80 -7.27 -13.09 4.69
CA VAL A 80 -7.68 -12.51 3.39
C VAL A 80 -7.54 -10.99 3.36
N PRO A 81 -8.00 -10.22 4.38
CA PRO A 81 -7.74 -8.78 4.41
C PRO A 81 -6.25 -8.44 4.39
N LEU A 82 -5.40 -9.19 5.09
CA LEU A 82 -3.95 -8.99 5.03
C LEU A 82 -3.39 -9.22 3.63
N LEU A 83 -3.83 -10.28 2.93
CA LEU A 83 -3.40 -10.52 1.54
C LEU A 83 -3.80 -9.38 0.63
N VAL A 84 -5.06 -8.97 0.66
CA VAL A 84 -5.59 -7.95 -0.25
C VAL A 84 -5.03 -6.56 0.07
N LEU A 85 -5.06 -6.14 1.34
CA LEU A 85 -4.58 -4.82 1.76
C LEU A 85 -3.06 -4.74 1.72
N GLY A 86 -2.36 -5.81 2.09
CA GLY A 86 -0.91 -5.91 1.98
C GLY A 86 -0.47 -5.82 0.52
N TRP A 87 -1.11 -6.61 -0.37
CA TRP A 87 -0.88 -6.49 -1.81
C TRP A 87 -1.12 -5.07 -2.31
N ALA A 88 -2.25 -4.45 -1.94
CA ALA A 88 -2.57 -3.09 -2.35
C ALA A 88 -1.53 -2.08 -1.85
N LEU A 89 -1.08 -2.21 -0.60
CA LEU A 89 -0.04 -1.35 -0.04
C LEU A 89 1.26 -1.42 -0.85
N TYR A 90 1.77 -2.63 -1.11
CA TYR A 90 3.00 -2.80 -1.90
C TYR A 90 2.82 -2.43 -3.37
N TYR A 91 1.61 -2.64 -3.92
CA TYR A 91 1.31 -2.32 -5.29
C TYR A 91 1.22 -0.80 -5.52
N PHE A 92 0.46 -0.08 -4.70
CA PHE A 92 0.25 1.37 -4.85
C PHE A 92 1.37 2.21 -4.19
N PHE A 93 1.91 1.77 -3.06
CA PHE A 93 2.85 2.54 -2.24
C PHE A 93 4.16 1.80 -1.90
N PRO A 94 4.88 1.22 -2.88
CA PRO A 94 6.05 0.37 -2.62
C PRO A 94 7.15 1.08 -1.81
N ARG A 95 7.31 2.41 -1.98
CA ARG A 95 8.33 3.20 -1.28
C ARG A 95 8.09 3.33 0.22
N VAL A 96 6.82 3.25 0.65
CA VAL A 96 6.43 3.44 2.06
C VAL A 96 5.72 2.23 2.65
N ALA A 97 5.58 1.13 1.90
CA ALA A 97 4.86 -0.05 2.32
C ALA A 97 5.39 -0.63 3.64
N LEU A 98 6.71 -0.83 3.75
CA LEU A 98 7.34 -1.32 4.98
C LEU A 98 7.16 -0.34 6.16
N PRO A 99 7.50 0.96 6.03
CA PRO A 99 7.23 1.92 7.10
C PRO A 99 5.76 1.97 7.53
N VAL A 100 4.81 1.91 6.59
CA VAL A 100 3.37 1.93 6.87
C VAL A 100 2.91 0.68 7.59
N ALA A 101 3.32 -0.51 7.14
CA ALA A 101 2.99 -1.76 7.79
C ALA A 101 3.58 -1.84 9.20
N PHE A 102 4.86 -1.50 9.35
CA PHE A 102 5.56 -1.51 10.63
C PHE A 102 5.04 -0.44 11.58
N GLY A 103 4.78 0.78 11.10
CA GLY A 103 4.19 1.84 11.91
C GLY A 103 2.77 1.51 12.35
N SER A 104 1.93 0.96 11.46
CA SER A 104 0.59 0.47 11.83
C SER A 104 0.66 -0.62 12.90
N TRP A 105 1.65 -1.51 12.83
CA TRP A 105 1.87 -2.56 13.82
C TRP A 105 2.35 -1.99 15.17
N ILE A 106 3.49 -1.31 15.20
CA ILE A 106 4.12 -0.89 16.46
C ILE A 106 3.32 0.22 17.15
N VAL A 107 2.84 1.21 16.41
CA VAL A 107 2.09 2.33 17.00
C VAL A 107 0.77 1.84 17.56
N SER A 108 0.02 1.00 16.83
CA SER A 108 -1.23 0.45 17.36
C SER A 108 -0.98 -0.44 18.59
N GLY A 109 0.02 -1.34 18.53
CA GLY A 109 0.35 -2.22 19.65
C GLY A 109 0.74 -1.44 20.91
N PHE A 110 1.49 -0.34 20.76
CA PHE A 110 1.82 0.55 21.87
C PHE A 110 0.57 1.18 22.51
N TRP A 111 -0.35 1.71 21.70
CA TRP A 111 -1.57 2.34 22.22
C TRP A 111 -2.55 1.33 22.84
N VAL A 112 -2.62 0.11 22.29
CA VAL A 112 -3.34 -1.01 22.90
C VAL A 112 -2.72 -1.34 24.26
N TRP A 113 -1.40 -1.50 24.33
CA TRP A 113 -0.71 -1.73 25.60
C TRP A 113 -0.99 -0.63 26.62
N LEU A 114 -1.04 0.63 26.18
CA LEU A 114 -1.23 1.77 27.08
C LEU A 114 -2.68 1.87 27.62
N SER A 115 -3.68 1.60 26.79
CA SER A 115 -5.07 2.04 27.05
C SER A 115 -6.14 0.96 26.98
N ALA A 116 -5.82 -0.27 26.52
CA ALA A 116 -6.82 -1.31 26.36
C ALA A 116 -7.24 -1.96 27.70
N ARG A 117 -8.37 -2.67 27.66
CA ARG A 117 -8.92 -3.41 28.80
C ARG A 117 -7.98 -4.51 29.28
N THR A 118 -8.08 -4.91 30.55
CA THR A 118 -7.21 -5.96 31.11
C THR A 118 -7.55 -7.34 30.57
N SER A 119 -7.01 -7.69 29.39
CA SER A 119 -7.16 -8.96 28.69
C SER A 119 -5.86 -9.27 27.92
N TYR A 120 -5.75 -10.50 27.39
CA TYR A 120 -4.80 -10.75 26.30
C TYR A 120 -5.38 -10.20 25.01
N HIS A 121 -4.57 -9.43 24.29
CA HIS A 121 -4.89 -8.95 22.95
C HIS A 121 -3.96 -9.64 21.95
N ILE A 122 -4.57 -10.39 21.02
CA ILE A 122 -3.89 -11.17 20.00
C ILE A 122 -4.56 -10.94 18.64
N GLY A 123 -3.88 -11.31 17.56
CA GLY A 123 -4.35 -11.22 16.20
C GLY A 123 -3.70 -10.08 15.42
N ALA A 124 -3.62 -10.26 14.11
CA ALA A 124 -3.06 -9.27 13.19
C ALA A 124 -4.02 -8.12 12.85
N SER A 125 -5.21 -8.09 13.45
CA SER A 125 -6.29 -7.21 13.03
C SER A 125 -5.95 -5.74 13.24
N GLY A 126 -5.17 -5.37 14.26
CA GLY A 126 -4.67 -4.00 14.39
C GLY A 126 -3.89 -3.52 13.15
N VAL A 127 -3.10 -4.42 12.54
CA VAL A 127 -2.40 -4.15 11.27
C VAL A 127 -3.41 -4.05 10.12
N VAL A 128 -4.36 -4.97 10.01
CA VAL A 128 -5.43 -4.94 8.98
C VAL A 128 -6.16 -3.61 8.97
N TYR A 129 -6.61 -3.15 10.15
CA TYR A 129 -7.32 -1.87 10.29
C TYR A 129 -6.42 -0.68 9.97
N GLY A 130 -5.14 -0.74 10.34
CA GLY A 130 -4.17 0.29 9.96
C GLY A 130 -3.94 0.36 8.45
N LEU A 131 -3.81 -0.77 7.78
CA LEU A 131 -3.66 -0.80 6.32
C LEU A 131 -4.93 -0.32 5.61
N ALA A 132 -6.11 -0.75 6.07
CA ALA A 132 -7.39 -0.31 5.52
C ALA A 132 -7.56 1.21 5.65
N ALA A 133 -7.35 1.75 6.87
CA ALA A 133 -7.46 3.18 7.14
C ALA A 133 -6.40 4.00 6.39
N PHE A 134 -5.16 3.48 6.27
CA PHE A 134 -4.11 4.12 5.49
C PHE A 134 -4.48 4.24 4.02
N LEU A 135 -4.94 3.15 3.39
CA LEU A 135 -5.29 3.12 1.97
C LEU A 135 -6.52 3.99 1.68
N PHE A 136 -7.55 3.92 2.53
CA PHE A 136 -8.75 4.75 2.42
C PHE A 136 -8.40 6.24 2.52
N THR A 137 -7.71 6.63 3.60
CA THR A 137 -7.33 8.03 3.85
C THR A 137 -6.37 8.53 2.77
N SER A 138 -5.43 7.70 2.33
CA SER A 138 -4.53 8.04 1.22
C SER A 138 -5.28 8.24 -0.10
N GLY A 139 -6.30 7.43 -0.36
CA GLY A 139 -7.22 7.60 -1.48
C GLY A 139 -7.97 8.93 -1.41
N LEU A 140 -8.48 9.31 -0.23
CA LEU A 140 -9.15 10.59 -0.02
C LEU A 140 -8.22 11.78 -0.22
N LEU A 141 -7.04 11.77 0.43
CA LEU A 141 -6.06 12.85 0.36
C LEU A 141 -5.52 13.06 -1.08
N ARG A 142 -5.45 11.99 -1.87
CA ARG A 142 -4.92 12.00 -3.26
C ARG A 142 -6.00 12.01 -4.33
N LYS A 143 -7.28 12.04 -3.94
CA LYS A 143 -8.45 11.91 -4.84
C LYS A 143 -8.36 10.67 -5.75
N GLN A 144 -7.81 9.57 -5.23
CA GLN A 144 -7.69 8.29 -5.94
C GLN A 144 -8.87 7.38 -5.61
N ARG A 145 -9.84 7.30 -6.52
CA ARG A 145 -11.09 6.54 -6.38
C ARG A 145 -10.82 5.04 -6.30
N THR A 146 -9.81 4.53 -6.99
CA THR A 146 -9.49 3.09 -6.94
C THR A 146 -9.07 2.66 -5.54
N LEU A 147 -8.26 3.46 -4.84
CA LEU A 147 -7.85 3.17 -3.45
C LEU A 147 -9.02 3.26 -2.47
N MET A 148 -9.86 4.28 -2.60
CA MET A 148 -11.05 4.43 -1.77
C MET A 148 -12.01 3.26 -1.98
N GLY A 149 -12.31 2.92 -3.24
CA GLY A 149 -13.19 1.80 -3.59
C GLY A 149 -12.66 0.46 -3.10
N LEU A 150 -11.37 0.18 -3.29
CA LEU A 150 -10.76 -1.08 -2.83
C LEU A 150 -10.82 -1.23 -1.31
N SER A 151 -10.44 -0.18 -0.57
CA SER A 151 -10.48 -0.21 0.90
C SER A 151 -11.91 -0.31 1.45
N LEU A 152 -12.87 0.43 0.87
CA LEU A 152 -14.29 0.32 1.22
C LEU A 152 -14.86 -1.07 0.90
N LEU A 153 -14.50 -1.65 -0.24
CA LEU A 153 -14.92 -3.00 -0.62
C LEU A 153 -14.42 -4.03 0.39
N VAL A 154 -13.15 -3.93 0.82
CA VAL A 154 -12.61 -4.82 1.85
C VAL A 154 -13.36 -4.63 3.17
N VAL A 155 -13.60 -3.38 3.60
CA VAL A 155 -14.40 -3.08 4.81
C VAL A 155 -15.82 -3.65 4.73
N PHE A 156 -16.45 -3.59 3.55
CA PHE A 156 -17.82 -4.07 3.33
C PHE A 156 -17.90 -5.61 3.27
N LEU A 157 -17.03 -6.26 2.48
CA LEU A 157 -17.02 -7.72 2.32
C LEU A 157 -16.62 -8.42 3.62
N TYR A 158 -15.70 -7.80 4.37
CA TYR A 158 -15.37 -8.21 5.73
C TYR A 158 -16.10 -7.30 6.69
N GLY A 159 -17.44 -7.23 6.57
CA GLY A 159 -18.32 -6.27 7.26
C GLY A 159 -18.12 -6.11 8.77
N SER A 160 -17.46 -7.05 9.43
CA SER A 160 -16.97 -6.92 10.81
C SER A 160 -15.87 -5.86 10.97
N LEU A 161 -15.25 -5.36 9.90
CA LEU A 161 -14.23 -4.32 9.93
C LEU A 161 -14.80 -2.97 10.39
N LEU A 162 -16.04 -2.62 10.05
CA LEU A 162 -16.60 -1.36 10.55
C LEU A 162 -17.07 -1.51 12.00
N TRP A 163 -17.85 -2.56 12.27
CA TRP A 163 -18.45 -2.81 13.58
C TRP A 163 -17.44 -3.24 14.64
N GLY A 164 -16.34 -3.86 14.22
CA GLY A 164 -15.29 -4.35 15.09
C GLY A 164 -14.47 -3.24 15.76
N MET A 165 -14.60 -1.98 15.34
CA MET A 165 -14.02 -0.84 16.07
C MET A 165 -14.76 -0.49 17.35
N PHE A 166 -15.94 -1.07 17.57
CA PHE A 166 -16.79 -0.78 18.70
C PHE A 166 -16.83 -1.95 19.68
N PRO A 167 -17.08 -1.70 20.98
CA PRO A 167 -17.18 -2.73 22.01
C PRO A 167 -18.49 -3.56 21.92
N ILE A 168 -18.81 -4.07 20.73
CA ILE A 168 -20.03 -4.85 20.46
C ILE A 168 -19.80 -6.34 20.74
N PHE A 169 -18.60 -6.83 20.45
CA PHE A 169 -18.24 -8.25 20.54
C PHE A 169 -17.21 -8.46 21.67
N PRO A 170 -17.59 -9.02 22.83
CA PRO A 170 -16.71 -9.12 24.01
C PRO A 170 -15.41 -9.90 23.78
N ARG A 171 -15.42 -10.88 22.86
CA ARG A 171 -14.25 -11.70 22.51
C ARG A 171 -13.29 -11.03 21.53
N ILE A 172 -13.69 -9.92 20.92
CA ILE A 172 -12.89 -9.20 19.93
C ILE A 172 -12.17 -8.03 20.62
N SER A 173 -10.89 -7.86 20.30
CA SER A 173 -10.20 -6.63 20.70
C SER A 173 -10.54 -5.47 19.76
N TRP A 174 -11.64 -4.80 20.07
CA TRP A 174 -12.00 -3.56 19.40
C TRP A 174 -10.94 -2.46 19.61
N GLU A 175 -10.18 -2.50 20.72
CA GLU A 175 -9.11 -1.55 21.00
C GLU A 175 -7.97 -1.68 19.98
N SER A 176 -7.59 -2.92 19.62
CA SER A 176 -6.61 -3.17 18.55
C SER A 176 -7.10 -2.65 17.21
N HIS A 177 -8.39 -2.82 16.92
CA HIS A 177 -9.00 -2.33 15.69
C HIS A 177 -9.00 -0.80 15.62
N PHE A 178 -9.46 -0.15 16.70
CA PHE A 178 -9.50 1.30 16.83
C PHE A 178 -8.10 1.93 16.70
N TRP A 179 -7.14 1.47 17.51
CA TRP A 179 -5.78 2.01 17.47
C TRP A 179 -5.04 1.65 16.18
N GLY A 180 -5.36 0.51 15.57
CA GLY A 180 -4.96 0.17 14.21
C GLY A 180 -5.40 1.23 13.22
N ALA A 181 -6.69 1.54 13.17
CA ALA A 181 -7.24 2.55 12.26
C ALA A 181 -6.63 3.95 12.51
N VAL A 182 -6.50 4.36 13.77
CA VAL A 182 -5.86 5.64 14.14
C VAL A 182 -4.41 5.70 13.66
N ALA A 183 -3.64 4.62 13.86
CA ALA A 183 -2.27 4.53 13.35
C ALA A 183 -2.24 4.63 11.81
N GLY A 184 -3.13 3.92 11.12
CA GLY A 184 -3.26 3.98 9.66
C GLY A 184 -3.54 5.39 9.12
N VAL A 185 -4.48 6.11 9.75
CA VAL A 185 -4.77 7.52 9.43
C VAL A 185 -3.54 8.39 9.65
N ALA A 186 -2.86 8.26 10.80
CA ALA A 186 -1.65 9.02 11.10
C ALA A 186 -0.55 8.77 10.06
N MET A 187 -0.36 7.51 9.65
CA MET A 187 0.60 7.14 8.61
C MET A 187 0.21 7.72 7.24
N ALA A 188 -1.08 7.81 6.91
CA ALA A 188 -1.55 8.40 5.66
C ALA A 188 -1.22 9.90 5.60
N PHE A 189 -1.39 10.62 6.71
CA PHE A 189 -0.99 12.03 6.81
C PHE A 189 0.53 12.21 6.77
N LEU A 190 1.29 11.36 7.48
CA LEU A 190 2.74 11.40 7.51
C LEU A 190 3.35 11.24 6.11
N TYR A 191 2.84 10.28 5.33
CA TYR A 191 3.33 9.98 3.99
C TYR A 191 2.53 10.64 2.86
N ARG A 192 1.68 11.63 3.15
CA ARG A 192 0.77 12.25 2.17
C ARG A 192 1.47 12.83 0.93
N ASN A 193 2.71 13.30 1.10
CA ASN A 193 3.51 13.91 0.04
C ASN A 193 4.24 12.88 -0.82
N VAL A 194 4.23 11.60 -0.44
CA VAL A 194 4.79 10.52 -1.27
C VAL A 194 3.77 10.13 -2.35
N PRO A 195 4.12 10.23 -3.64
CA PRO A 195 3.20 9.90 -4.71
C PRO A 195 2.91 8.39 -4.75
N SER A 196 1.66 8.05 -5.05
CA SER A 196 1.30 6.67 -5.39
C SER A 196 1.98 6.28 -6.70
N ALA A 197 2.46 5.05 -6.76
CA ALA A 197 3.14 4.50 -7.92
C ALA A 197 2.16 3.96 -8.99
N VAL A 198 0.86 4.03 -8.74
CA VAL A 198 -0.22 3.82 -9.73
C VAL A 198 -1.21 4.98 -9.60
N ARG A 199 -1.68 5.48 -10.74
CA ARG A 199 -2.71 6.52 -10.82
C ARG A 199 -4.03 5.91 -11.25
N ASP A 200 -5.12 6.57 -10.91
CA ASP A 200 -6.44 6.19 -11.41
C ASP A 200 -6.45 6.19 -12.94
N PRO A 201 -7.23 5.29 -13.59
CA PRO A 201 -7.48 5.35 -15.02
C PRO A 201 -8.00 6.74 -15.40
N ARG A 202 -7.53 7.28 -16.54
CA ARG A 202 -8.11 8.52 -17.07
C ARG A 202 -9.58 8.25 -17.46
N PRO A 203 -10.50 9.20 -17.25
CA PRO A 203 -11.84 9.09 -17.79
C PRO A 203 -11.75 8.83 -19.30
N ILE A 204 -12.51 7.87 -19.80
CA ILE A 204 -12.70 7.71 -21.24
C ILE A 204 -13.58 8.90 -21.64
N VAL A 205 -13.00 9.87 -22.33
CA VAL A 205 -13.75 10.96 -22.96
C VAL A 205 -14.15 10.43 -24.32
N TRP A 206 -15.45 10.21 -24.53
CA TRP A 206 -15.96 9.86 -25.85
C TRP A 206 -15.89 11.11 -26.73
N GLU A 207 -15.61 10.93 -28.03
CA GLU A 207 -15.52 12.06 -28.98
C GLU A 207 -16.80 12.90 -29.02
N GLU A 208 -17.96 12.28 -28.71
CA GLU A 208 -19.27 12.94 -28.62
C GLU A 208 -19.39 13.90 -27.41
N ASP A 209 -18.57 13.74 -26.37
CA ASP A 209 -18.55 14.61 -25.17
C ASP A 209 -17.55 15.77 -25.30
N GLN A 210 -16.82 15.85 -26.43
CA GLN A 210 -16.01 17.02 -26.74
C GLN A 210 -16.95 18.10 -27.26
N GLU A 211 -17.25 19.10 -26.43
CA GLU A 211 -17.82 20.35 -26.96
C GLU A 211 -16.91 20.81 -28.10
N PRO A 212 -17.45 21.17 -29.28
CA PRO A 212 -16.63 21.72 -30.34
C PRO A 212 -15.87 22.88 -29.75
N THR A 213 -14.55 22.74 -29.65
CA THR A 213 -13.69 23.87 -29.34
C THR A 213 -13.90 24.83 -30.48
N ASP A 214 -14.58 25.94 -30.21
CA ASP A 214 -14.63 27.09 -31.09
C ASP A 214 -13.19 27.64 -31.20
N GLU A 215 -12.35 26.94 -31.96
CA GLU A 215 -11.11 27.49 -32.45
C GLU A 215 -11.51 28.58 -33.45
N GLU A 216 -11.44 29.82 -32.97
CA GLU A 216 -11.47 31.01 -33.81
C GLU A 216 -10.57 30.79 -35.03
N GLY A 217 -11.17 30.99 -36.20
CA GLY A 217 -10.71 30.55 -37.50
C GLY A 217 -9.22 30.67 -37.80
N ASP A 218 -8.67 29.60 -38.36
CA ASP A 218 -7.63 29.71 -39.38
C ASP A 218 -8.16 29.02 -40.65
N GLY A 219 -8.17 29.75 -41.76
CA GLY A 219 -8.71 29.27 -43.03
C GLY A 219 -7.93 28.06 -43.58
N PRO A 220 -8.41 27.42 -44.66
CA PRO A 220 -7.77 26.24 -45.21
C PRO A 220 -6.30 26.51 -45.58
N GLN A 221 -5.40 25.88 -44.83
CA GLN A 221 -3.96 25.93 -45.05
C GLN A 221 -3.60 25.10 -46.30
N PRO A 222 -2.78 25.60 -47.24
CA PRO A 222 -2.36 24.82 -48.40
C PRO A 222 -1.54 23.59 -47.94
N PRO A 223 -1.65 22.46 -48.65
CA PRO A 223 -1.01 21.22 -48.22
C PRO A 223 0.51 21.38 -48.16
N SER A 224 1.07 21.01 -47.01
CA SER A 224 2.51 20.91 -46.79
C SER A 224 3.14 19.85 -47.71
N PRO A 225 4.34 20.09 -48.28
CA PRO A 225 4.99 19.13 -49.16
C PRO A 225 5.28 17.81 -48.43
N GLU A 226 5.08 16.69 -49.14
CA GLU A 226 5.31 15.33 -48.62
C GLU A 226 6.73 15.21 -48.03
N PRO A 227 6.88 14.60 -46.83
CA PRO A 227 8.21 14.31 -46.30
C PRO A 227 8.88 13.26 -47.18
N SER A 228 10.10 13.56 -47.63
CA SER A 228 10.96 12.60 -48.30
C SER A 228 11.18 11.36 -47.41
N PRO A 229 11.19 10.14 -47.94
CA PRO A 229 11.41 8.94 -47.15
C PRO A 229 12.78 9.00 -46.46
N GLU A 230 12.80 9.01 -45.12
CA GLU A 230 14.03 8.91 -44.34
C GLU A 230 14.71 7.55 -44.59
N PRO A 231 16.04 7.50 -44.72
CA PRO A 231 16.74 6.23 -44.81
C PRO A 231 16.64 5.48 -43.47
N TRP A 232 16.32 4.20 -43.55
CA TRP A 232 16.36 3.27 -42.42
C TRP A 232 17.72 3.32 -41.70
N HIS A 233 17.74 3.72 -40.43
CA HIS A 233 18.88 3.50 -39.55
C HIS A 233 18.57 2.35 -38.59
N SER A 234 19.31 1.24 -38.72
CA SER A 234 19.21 0.10 -37.81
C SER A 234 19.79 0.42 -36.43
N THR A 235 19.18 -0.19 -35.43
CA THR A 235 19.44 -0.12 -33.98
C THR A 235 20.88 -0.43 -33.56
N ASP A 236 21.18 -0.01 -32.33
CA ASP A 236 22.31 -0.40 -31.47
C ASP A 236 23.60 0.43 -31.56
N THR A 237 23.65 1.52 -30.79
CA THR A 237 24.91 1.96 -30.16
C THR A 237 24.66 2.31 -28.68
N TRP A 238 25.08 1.42 -27.79
CA TRP A 238 25.26 1.74 -26.37
C TRP A 238 26.48 2.66 -26.24
N THR A 239 26.26 3.96 -26.07
CA THR A 239 27.33 4.88 -25.69
C THR A 239 27.46 4.90 -24.17
N VAL A 240 28.49 4.22 -23.66
CA VAL A 240 28.90 4.33 -22.25
C VAL A 240 29.53 5.71 -22.05
N ASN A 241 28.87 6.54 -21.25
CA ASN A 241 29.36 7.89 -20.93
C ASN A 241 30.37 7.76 -19.78
N VAL A 242 31.67 7.67 -20.09
CA VAL A 242 32.74 7.71 -19.09
C VAL A 242 33.12 9.18 -18.86
N PRO A 243 33.01 9.73 -17.63
CA PRO A 243 33.38 11.11 -17.36
C PRO A 243 34.89 11.32 -17.60
N GLY A 244 35.25 12.21 -18.52
CA GLY A 244 36.64 12.64 -18.77
C GLY A 244 37.22 12.33 -20.15
N MET A 245 36.48 11.71 -21.07
CA MET A 245 36.92 11.57 -22.47
C MET A 245 36.31 12.66 -23.34
N GLU A 246 37.16 13.54 -23.87
CA GLU A 246 36.78 14.56 -24.84
C GLU A 246 36.44 13.91 -26.20
N LYS A 247 35.29 14.28 -26.78
CA LYS A 247 34.87 13.73 -28.08
C LYS A 247 35.84 14.20 -29.18
N PRO A 248 36.23 13.33 -30.13
CA PRO A 248 37.04 13.76 -31.26
C PRO A 248 36.25 14.75 -32.13
N ARG A 249 36.91 15.85 -32.51
CA ARG A 249 36.34 16.84 -33.43
C ARG A 249 36.22 16.23 -34.84
N PRO A 250 35.13 16.51 -35.57
CA PRO A 250 34.99 16.06 -36.95
C PRO A 250 36.03 16.75 -37.85
N PRO A 251 36.48 16.09 -38.93
CA PRO A 251 37.45 16.68 -39.85
C PRO A 251 36.81 17.86 -40.61
N GLU A 252 37.60 18.93 -40.79
CA GLU A 252 37.23 20.02 -41.68
C GLU A 252 37.32 19.54 -43.14
N ARG A 253 36.15 19.60 -43.80
CA ARG A 253 35.81 19.44 -45.24
C ARG A 253 36.83 18.77 -46.17
#